data_AF-A0A1H8BZR6-F1
#
_entry.id   AF-A0A1H8BZR6-F1
#
_cell.length_a   1.000
_cell.length_b   1.000
_cell.length_c   1.000
_cell.angle_alpha   90.00
_cell.angle_beta   90.00
_cell.angle_gamma   90.00
#
_symmetry.space_group_name_H-M   'P 1'
#
loop_
_entity.id
_entity.type
_entity.pdbx_description
1 polymer ?
#
loop_
_entity_poly.entity_id
_entity_poly.type
_entity_poly.pdbx_seq_one_letter_code
_entity_poly.pdbx_strand_id
1 'polypeptide(L)'
;MTGAAVTGSAARGTAASASTAPESGFTLIELLVYVSFAVVILVIVGGMLISSVGTERDVRSTTEATNLGQLISRSVQSGVRNASQVSLQNIDDTQLLVARTAGSAASVVWACQAWFYTPAAGGSVYTKRTSPASLIAAPGGDLASWIKLGEGVSTNGSAVFGGVNDRITIALDLEAGTQPSVIVNTTVTPRTLATVGAPCL
;
A
#
# COMPACT_ATOMS: atom_id res chain seq x y z
N MET A 1 -35.40 50.90 95.18
CA MET A 1 -36.12 51.42 94.00
C MET A 1 -36.22 50.28 93.00
N THR A 2 -37.26 49.45 93.06
CA THR A 2 -38.50 49.52 92.24
C THR A 2 -38.29 49.31 90.74
N GLY A 3 -38.97 48.30 90.18
CA GLY A 3 -39.24 48.10 88.73
C GLY A 3 -38.89 46.69 88.25
N ALA A 4 -39.81 45.71 88.31
CA ALA A 4 -40.78 45.32 87.27
C ALA A 4 -40.16 44.40 86.18
N ALA A 5 -40.43 43.09 86.14
CA ALA A 5 -41.64 42.37 85.70
C ALA A 5 -41.60 41.92 84.22
N VAL A 6 -41.42 40.59 84.10
CA VAL A 6 -41.62 39.53 83.09
C VAL A 6 -42.39 39.79 81.77
N THR A 7 -42.05 38.91 80.80
CA THR A 7 -42.76 38.39 79.59
C THR A 7 -42.35 39.08 78.29
N GLY A 8 -41.98 38.43 77.17
CA GLY A 8 -41.99 37.04 76.71
C GLY A 8 -42.27 37.08 75.20
N SER A 9 -41.46 36.48 74.33
CA SER A 9 -41.86 36.17 72.94
C SER A 9 -40.84 35.25 72.25
N ALA A 10 -41.34 34.21 71.60
CA ALA A 10 -40.64 33.15 70.90
C ALA A 10 -40.53 33.41 69.38
N ALA A 11 -39.95 32.41 68.67
CA ALA A 11 -39.85 32.19 67.22
C ALA A 11 -38.60 32.78 66.55
N ARG A 12 -37.93 32.12 65.60
CA ARG A 12 -38.38 31.09 64.65
C ARG A 12 -37.12 30.39 64.07
N GLY A 13 -37.03 29.07 64.19
CA GLY A 13 -36.02 28.28 63.47
C GLY A 13 -36.47 28.06 62.03
N THR A 14 -35.67 28.52 61.07
CA THR A 14 -35.89 28.32 59.63
C THR A 14 -35.51 26.88 59.28
N ALA A 15 -36.50 26.00 59.17
CA ALA A 15 -36.29 24.65 58.65
C ALA A 15 -36.08 24.73 57.13
N ALA A 16 -34.89 24.35 56.66
CA ALA A 16 -34.63 24.09 55.26
C ALA A 16 -35.54 22.93 54.80
N SER A 17 -36.42 23.19 53.84
CA SER A 17 -37.15 22.13 53.14
C SER A 17 -36.16 21.36 52.29
N ALA A 18 -35.69 20.22 52.80
CA ALA A 18 -35.12 19.19 51.95
C ALA A 18 -36.26 18.65 51.07
N SER A 19 -36.32 19.10 49.81
CA SER A 19 -37.18 18.44 48.83
C SER A 19 -36.56 17.08 48.55
N THR A 20 -37.06 16.04 49.21
CA THR A 20 -36.79 14.66 48.83
C THR A 20 -37.38 14.48 47.43
N ALA A 21 -36.54 14.61 46.40
CA ALA A 21 -36.93 14.27 45.05
C ALA A 21 -37.38 12.79 45.09
N PRO A 22 -38.57 12.45 44.57
CA PRO A 22 -39.03 11.08 44.58
C PRO A 22 -38.03 10.22 43.79
N GLU A 23 -37.37 9.28 44.46
CA GLU A 23 -36.61 8.22 43.82
C GLU A 23 -37.59 7.31 43.08
N SER A 24 -37.90 7.69 41.84
CA SER A 24 -38.69 6.88 40.93
C SER A 24 -37.83 5.72 40.45
N GLY A 25 -38.04 4.53 41.03
CA GLY A 25 -37.42 3.30 40.55
C GLY A 25 -37.79 3.02 39.09
N PHE A 26 -36.81 2.60 38.28
CA PHE A 26 -37.06 2.17 36.90
C PHE A 26 -37.99 0.96 36.88
N THR A 27 -39.01 1.01 36.04
CA THR A 27 -39.89 -0.14 35.83
C THR A 27 -39.18 -1.19 34.97
N LEU A 28 -39.47 -2.48 35.20
CA LEU A 28 -38.84 -3.59 34.46
C LEU A 28 -39.04 -3.48 32.95
N ILE A 29 -40.20 -2.98 32.53
CA ILE A 29 -40.51 -2.73 31.11
C ILE A 29 -39.62 -1.65 30.51
N GLU A 30 -39.31 -0.59 31.26
CA GLU A 30 -38.47 0.52 30.79
C GLU A 30 -37.03 0.05 30.53
N LEU A 31 -36.49 -0.76 31.44
CA LEU A 31 -35.16 -1.37 31.26
C LEU A 31 -35.11 -2.29 30.04
N LEU A 32 -36.19 -3.04 29.79
CA LEU A 32 -36.30 -3.90 28.61
C LEU A 32 -36.30 -3.09 27.30
N VAL A 33 -37.03 -1.97 27.28
CA VAL A 33 -37.04 -1.04 26.13
C VAL A 33 -35.65 -0.46 25.91
N TYR A 34 -34.94 0.00 26.95
CA TYR A 34 -33.58 0.51 26.79
C TYR A 34 -32.59 -0.53 26.27
N VAL A 35 -32.64 -1.77 26.78
CA VAL A 35 -31.77 -2.85 26.28
C VAL A 35 -32.10 -3.16 24.82
N SER A 36 -33.37 -3.20 24.44
CA SER A 36 -33.77 -3.42 23.04
C SER A 36 -33.24 -2.31 22.11
N PHE A 37 -33.33 -1.05 22.54
CA PHE A 37 -32.77 0.09 21.80
C PHE A 37 -31.25 0.04 21.73
N ALA A 38 -30.58 -0.30 22.82
CA ALA A 38 -29.13 -0.42 22.87
C ALA A 38 -28.62 -1.50 21.89
N VAL A 39 -29.29 -2.64 21.81
CA VAL A 39 -28.95 -3.71 20.84
C VAL A 39 -29.10 -3.20 19.40
N VAL A 40 -30.19 -2.49 19.09
CA VAL A 40 -30.39 -1.92 17.74
C VAL A 40 -29.27 -0.95 17.38
N ILE A 41 -28.89 -0.06 18.30
CA ILE A 41 -27.79 0.90 18.09
C ILE A 41 -26.47 0.16 17.88
N LEU A 42 -26.17 -0.86 18.70
CA LEU A 42 -24.95 -1.66 18.57
C LEU A 42 -24.87 -2.39 17.23
N VAL A 43 -25.99 -2.90 16.70
CA VAL A 43 -26.02 -3.53 15.38
C VAL A 43 -25.70 -2.52 14.27
N ILE A 44 -26.28 -1.31 14.35
CA ILE A 44 -26.01 -0.25 13.37
C ILE A 44 -24.54 0.15 13.41
N VAL A 45 -24.00 0.45 14.61
CA VAL A 45 -22.61 0.84 14.79
C VAL A 45 -21.66 -0.29 14.40
N GLY A 46 -21.98 -1.54 14.75
CA GLY A 46 -21.21 -2.72 14.38
C GLY A 46 -21.15 -2.92 12.87
N GLY A 47 -22.28 -2.76 12.17
CA GLY A 47 -22.33 -2.80 10.70
C GLY A 47 -21.48 -1.71 10.06
N MET A 48 -21.54 -0.47 10.57
CA MET A 48 -20.70 0.63 10.10
C MET A 48 -19.21 0.33 10.30
N LEU A 49 -18.82 -0.17 11.47
CA LEU A 49 -17.42 -0.50 11.76
C LEU A 49 -16.87 -1.58 10.80
N ILE A 50 -17.65 -2.63 10.54
CA ILE A 50 -17.27 -3.69 9.60
C ILE A 50 -17.07 -3.13 8.19
N SER A 51 -17.99 -2.25 7.74
CA SER A 51 -17.90 -1.60 6.44
C SER A 51 -16.66 -0.70 6.32
N SER A 52 -16.36 0.07 7.38
CA SER A 52 -15.17 0.93 7.41
C SER A 52 -13.88 0.13 7.32
N VAL A 53 -13.77 -0.95 8.09
CA VAL A 53 -12.59 -1.84 8.06
C VAL A 53 -12.42 -2.51 6.69
N GLY A 54 -13.52 -2.90 6.03
CA GLY A 54 -13.48 -3.41 4.65
C GLY A 54 -12.91 -2.38 3.67
N THR A 55 -13.46 -1.15 3.72
CA THR A 55 -13.02 -0.04 2.87
C THR A 55 -11.54 0.29 3.07
N GLU A 56 -11.07 0.32 4.32
CA GLU A 56 -9.65 0.57 4.63
C GLU A 56 -8.73 -0.49 4.03
N ARG A 57 -9.12 -1.78 4.10
CA ARG A 57 -8.35 -2.88 3.49
C ARG A 57 -8.29 -2.76 1.97
N ASP A 58 -9.41 -2.41 1.33
CA ASP A 58 -9.51 -2.23 -0.11
C ASP A 58 -8.63 -1.07 -0.60
N VAL A 59 -8.71 0.08 0.06
CA VAL A 59 -7.89 1.26 -0.24
C VAL A 59 -6.42 0.95 -0.03
N ARG A 60 -6.08 0.26 1.05
CA ARG A 60 -4.70 -0.15 1.35
C ARG A 60 -4.15 -1.08 0.28
N SER A 61 -4.90 -2.12 -0.11
CA SER A 61 -4.46 -3.08 -1.13
C SER A 61 -4.22 -2.40 -2.49
N THR A 62 -5.15 -1.54 -2.93
CA THR A 62 -5.01 -0.75 -4.16
C THR A 62 -3.79 0.18 -4.11
N THR A 63 -3.54 0.78 -2.94
CA THR A 63 -2.38 1.67 -2.72
C THR A 63 -1.06 0.91 -2.76
N GLU A 64 -1.00 -0.28 -2.14
CA GLU A 64 0.17 -1.17 -2.16
C GLU A 64 0.47 -1.62 -3.60
N ALA A 65 -0.54 -2.07 -4.36
CA ALA A 65 -0.39 -2.42 -5.78
C ALA A 65 0.11 -1.22 -6.62
N THR A 66 -0.46 -0.03 -6.42
CA THR A 66 -0.02 1.19 -7.12
C THR A 66 1.44 1.53 -6.82
N ASN A 67 1.83 1.48 -5.55
CA ASN A 67 3.20 1.77 -5.13
C ASN A 67 4.19 0.75 -5.71
N LEU A 68 3.81 -0.53 -5.75
CA LEU A 68 4.60 -1.59 -6.38
C LEU A 68 4.82 -1.31 -7.87
N GLY A 69 3.74 -0.98 -8.59
CA GLY A 69 3.80 -0.67 -10.02
C GLY A 69 4.68 0.53 -10.31
N GLN A 70 4.60 1.58 -9.48
CA GLN A 70 5.48 2.73 -9.58
C GLN A 70 6.94 2.39 -9.25
N LEU A 71 7.19 1.54 -8.25
CA LEU A 71 8.54 1.10 -7.88
C LEU A 71 9.20 0.33 -9.03
N ILE A 72 8.51 -0.67 -9.59
CA ILE A 72 8.99 -1.46 -10.73
C ILE A 72 9.22 -0.55 -11.93
N SER A 73 8.24 0.29 -12.28
CA SER A 73 8.34 1.21 -13.41
C SER A 73 9.51 2.18 -13.27
N ARG A 74 9.69 2.80 -12.10
CA ARG A 74 10.82 3.74 -11.85
C ARG A 74 12.16 3.02 -11.89
N SER A 75 12.23 1.80 -11.37
CA SER A 75 13.45 0.97 -11.42
C SER A 75 13.88 0.74 -12.87
N VAL A 76 12.96 0.23 -13.70
CA VAL A 76 13.23 -0.02 -15.13
C VAL A 76 13.52 1.27 -15.88
N GLN A 77 12.70 2.31 -15.68
CA GLN A 77 12.89 3.60 -16.35
C GLN A 77 14.26 4.22 -16.04
N SER A 78 14.69 4.19 -14.78
CA SER A 78 15.97 4.74 -14.36
C SER A 78 17.14 4.03 -15.05
N GLY A 79 17.08 2.70 -15.14
CA GLY A 79 18.12 1.94 -15.83
C GLY A 79 18.07 2.11 -17.35
N VAL A 80 16.90 2.02 -17.97
CA VAL A 80 16.75 2.15 -19.44
C VAL A 80 17.09 3.56 -19.93
N ARG A 81 16.71 4.63 -19.21
CA ARG A 81 17.04 6.01 -19.61
C ARG A 81 18.55 6.26 -19.69
N ASN A 82 19.31 5.59 -18.83
CA ASN A 82 20.77 5.69 -18.76
C ASN A 82 21.48 4.55 -19.50
N ALA A 83 20.75 3.77 -20.29
CA ALA A 83 21.27 2.61 -20.98
C ALA A 83 21.97 3.00 -22.29
N SER A 84 23.16 2.47 -22.54
CA SER A 84 23.80 2.49 -23.86
C SER A 84 23.35 1.33 -24.74
N GLN A 85 22.73 0.31 -24.16
CA GLN A 85 22.10 -0.78 -24.90
C GLN A 85 21.06 -1.45 -24.01
N VAL A 86 19.98 -1.93 -24.62
CA VAL A 86 18.96 -2.74 -23.97
C VAL A 86 18.72 -4.01 -24.80
N SER A 87 18.49 -5.13 -24.12
CA SER A 87 18.06 -6.38 -24.73
C SER A 87 16.88 -6.94 -23.96
N LEU A 88 15.92 -7.48 -24.69
CA LEU A 88 14.77 -8.17 -24.16
C LEU A 88 14.81 -9.62 -24.65
N GLN A 89 14.79 -10.56 -23.70
CA GLN A 89 14.72 -11.98 -23.96
C GLN A 89 13.42 -12.51 -23.38
N ASN A 90 12.62 -13.18 -24.21
CA ASN A 90 11.47 -13.94 -23.77
C ASN A 90 11.89 -15.40 -23.69
N ILE A 91 11.73 -16.03 -22.53
CA ILE A 91 12.16 -17.40 -22.24
C ILE A 91 10.95 -18.12 -21.67
N ASP A 92 10.27 -18.87 -22.53
CA ASP A 92 8.93 -19.42 -22.25
C ASP A 92 7.98 -18.30 -21.78
N ASP A 93 7.36 -18.44 -20.61
CA ASP A 93 6.48 -17.43 -20.02
C ASP A 93 7.23 -16.37 -19.18
N THR A 94 8.55 -16.48 -19.07
CA THR A 94 9.41 -15.55 -18.33
C THR A 94 10.03 -14.51 -19.25
N GLN A 95 10.42 -13.37 -18.68
CA GLN A 95 11.00 -12.27 -19.46
C GLN A 95 12.21 -11.70 -18.74
N LEU A 96 13.30 -11.52 -19.49
CA LEU A 96 14.53 -10.91 -19.02
C LEU A 96 14.81 -9.65 -19.83
N LEU A 97 14.75 -8.50 -19.16
CA LEU A 97 15.18 -7.22 -19.69
C LEU A 97 16.57 -6.91 -19.14
N VAL A 98 17.56 -6.70 -20.00
CA VAL A 98 18.93 -6.34 -19.61
C VAL A 98 19.30 -4.99 -20.20
N ALA A 99 19.87 -4.11 -19.40
CA ALA A 99 20.34 -2.80 -19.79
C ALA A 99 21.80 -2.59 -19.37
N ARG A 100 22.63 -2.10 -20.28
CA ARG A 100 23.99 -1.63 -19.99
C ARG A 100 23.93 -0.16 -19.59
N THR A 101 24.12 0.14 -18.32
CA THR A 101 23.94 1.49 -17.75
C THR A 101 25.27 2.13 -17.38
N ALA A 102 25.40 3.44 -17.63
CA ALA A 102 26.51 4.22 -17.12
C ALA A 102 26.24 4.63 -15.65
N GLY A 103 27.25 4.51 -14.79
CA GLY A 103 27.22 5.07 -13.44
C GLY A 103 27.27 6.60 -13.45
N SER A 104 26.85 7.22 -12.35
CA SER A 104 26.76 8.68 -12.18
C SER A 104 28.00 9.30 -11.50
N ALA A 105 29.08 8.55 -11.35
CA ALA A 105 30.31 9.02 -10.71
C ALA A 105 31.16 9.89 -11.66
N ALA A 106 32.14 10.61 -11.11
CA ALA A 106 33.06 11.46 -11.88
C ALA A 106 33.87 10.67 -12.93
N SER A 107 34.13 9.39 -12.67
CA SER A 107 34.57 8.42 -13.67
C SER A 107 33.41 7.52 -14.08
N VAL A 108 33.19 7.38 -15.40
CA VAL A 108 32.12 6.53 -15.93
C VAL A 108 32.46 5.06 -15.67
N VAL A 109 31.74 4.45 -14.74
CA VAL A 109 31.78 3.00 -14.50
C VAL A 109 30.53 2.38 -15.13
N TRP A 110 30.74 1.47 -16.07
CA TRP A 110 29.63 0.72 -16.68
C TRP A 110 29.17 -0.40 -15.76
N ALA A 111 27.85 -0.60 -15.70
CA ALA A 111 27.19 -1.66 -14.96
C ALA A 111 26.11 -2.31 -15.82
N CYS A 112 25.89 -3.61 -15.65
CA CYS A 112 24.73 -4.27 -16.24
C CYS A 112 23.61 -4.29 -15.19
N GLN A 113 22.40 -3.94 -15.60
CA GLN A 113 21.22 -4.03 -14.77
C GLN A 113 20.17 -4.84 -15.51
N ALA A 114 19.58 -5.81 -14.83
CA ALA A 114 18.60 -6.70 -15.40
C ALA A 114 17.33 -6.72 -14.54
N TRP A 115 16.20 -6.90 -15.21
CA TRP A 115 14.91 -7.19 -14.59
C TRP A 115 14.38 -8.49 -15.13
N PHE A 116 13.96 -9.36 -14.23
CA PHE A 116 13.44 -10.68 -14.57
C PHE A 116 12.01 -10.80 -14.08
N TYR A 117 11.09 -11.08 -15.00
CA TYR A 117 9.70 -11.41 -14.72
C TYR A 117 9.52 -12.93 -14.80
N THR A 118 8.86 -13.50 -13.81
CA THR A 118 8.38 -14.88 -13.83
C THR A 118 6.92 -14.92 -13.41
N PRO A 119 6.05 -15.66 -14.11
CA PRO A 119 4.66 -15.86 -13.71
C PRO A 119 4.51 -16.86 -12.56
N ALA A 120 5.59 -17.55 -12.16
CA ALA A 120 5.56 -18.52 -11.07
C ALA A 120 5.09 -17.86 -9.75
N ALA A 121 4.37 -18.64 -8.93
CA ALA A 121 3.91 -18.23 -7.60
C ALA A 121 3.14 -16.88 -7.58
N GLY A 122 2.24 -16.65 -8.53
CA GLY A 122 1.42 -15.43 -8.60
C GLY A 122 2.11 -14.25 -9.30
N GLY A 123 3.24 -14.50 -9.94
CA GLY A 123 3.92 -13.50 -10.76
C GLY A 123 4.81 -12.57 -9.95
N SER A 124 6.08 -12.47 -10.31
CA SER A 124 7.08 -11.70 -9.56
C SER A 124 8.09 -11.04 -10.48
N VAL A 125 8.54 -9.86 -10.09
CA VAL A 125 9.59 -9.12 -10.78
C VAL A 125 10.80 -9.00 -9.87
N TYR A 126 11.97 -9.34 -10.42
CA TYR A 126 13.25 -9.29 -9.76
C TYR A 126 14.18 -8.32 -10.46
N THR A 127 15.19 -7.81 -9.75
CA THR A 127 16.26 -6.99 -10.31
C THR A 127 17.62 -7.52 -9.89
N LYS A 128 18.61 -7.37 -10.76
CA LYS A 128 20.01 -7.66 -10.48
C LYS A 128 20.89 -6.62 -11.14
N ARG A 129 21.97 -6.24 -10.45
CA ARG A 129 22.95 -5.29 -10.96
C ARG A 129 24.36 -5.81 -10.72
N THR A 130 25.21 -5.70 -11.74
CA THR A 130 26.63 -6.06 -11.66
C THR A 130 27.49 -4.85 -12.00
N SER A 131 28.50 -4.59 -11.16
CA SER A 131 29.48 -3.53 -11.35
C SER A 131 30.84 -4.04 -10.85
N PRO A 132 31.90 -4.11 -11.69
CA PRO A 132 31.93 -3.73 -13.11
C PRO A 132 30.94 -4.52 -13.98
N ALA A 133 30.60 -3.98 -15.15
CA ALA A 133 29.69 -4.61 -16.09
C ALA A 133 30.11 -6.07 -16.38
N SER A 134 29.18 -7.00 -16.20
CA SER A 134 29.33 -8.41 -16.53
C SER A 134 27.99 -9.00 -16.95
N LEU A 135 28.02 -10.04 -17.78
CA LEU A 135 26.83 -10.71 -18.31
C LEU A 135 25.89 -11.16 -17.18
N ILE A 136 24.61 -10.86 -17.34
CA ILE A 136 23.55 -11.35 -16.45
C ILE A 136 22.69 -12.33 -17.26
N ALA A 137 22.89 -13.63 -17.03
CA ALA A 137 22.06 -14.67 -17.62
C ALA A 137 20.69 -14.76 -16.94
N ALA A 138 19.70 -15.29 -17.66
CA ALA A 138 18.41 -15.62 -17.07
C ALA A 138 18.61 -16.64 -15.92
N PRO A 139 17.91 -16.46 -14.79
CA PRO A 139 18.03 -17.39 -13.68
C PRO A 139 17.42 -18.73 -14.06
N GLY A 140 18.19 -19.82 -13.95
CA GLY A 140 17.72 -21.20 -14.14
C GLY A 140 16.87 -21.74 -12.97
N GLY A 141 16.16 -20.86 -12.25
CA GLY A 141 15.38 -21.18 -11.06
C GLY A 141 15.99 -20.70 -9.73
N ASP A 142 17.31 -20.49 -9.65
CA ASP A 142 17.93 -19.86 -8.48
C ASP A 142 17.88 -18.33 -8.56
N LEU A 143 17.14 -17.74 -7.61
CA LEU A 143 16.92 -16.31 -7.49
C LEU A 143 17.61 -15.72 -6.24
N ALA A 144 18.47 -16.46 -5.54
CA ALA A 144 19.12 -15.99 -4.30
C ALA A 144 19.99 -14.74 -4.52
N SER A 145 20.58 -14.58 -5.71
CA SER A 145 21.37 -13.39 -6.09
C SER A 145 20.55 -12.25 -6.70
N TRP A 146 19.22 -12.41 -6.77
CA TRP A 146 18.30 -11.45 -7.33
C TRP A 146 17.48 -10.78 -6.22
N ILE A 147 17.25 -9.48 -6.35
CA ILE A 147 16.43 -8.72 -5.41
C ILE A 147 14.99 -8.74 -5.93
N LYS A 148 14.05 -9.26 -5.14
CA LYS A 148 12.62 -9.19 -5.48
C LYS A 148 12.14 -7.74 -5.39
N LEU A 149 11.63 -7.19 -6.49
CA LEU A 149 11.01 -5.87 -6.53
C LEU A 149 9.53 -5.92 -6.15
N GLY A 150 8.86 -7.03 -6.50
CA GLY A 150 7.45 -7.20 -6.24
C GLY A 150 6.89 -8.55 -6.66
N GLU A 151 5.66 -8.78 -6.23
CA GLU A 151 4.85 -9.95 -6.54
C GLU A 151 3.41 -9.53 -6.86
N GLY A 152 2.57 -10.48 -7.30
CA GLY A 152 1.21 -10.20 -7.78
C GLY A 152 1.22 -9.53 -9.16
N VAL A 153 2.26 -9.76 -9.97
CA VAL A 153 2.41 -9.16 -11.30
C VAL A 153 1.96 -10.13 -12.38
N SER A 154 0.94 -9.78 -13.15
CA SER A 154 0.40 -10.62 -14.23
C SER A 154 0.51 -9.95 -15.59
N THR A 155 0.30 -10.75 -16.64
CA THR A 155 0.21 -10.29 -18.03
C THR A 155 -1.26 -10.17 -18.43
N ASN A 156 -1.76 -8.95 -18.68
CA ASN A 156 -3.12 -8.75 -19.19
C ASN A 156 -3.15 -8.89 -20.72
N GLY A 157 -2.78 -10.08 -21.22
CA GLY A 157 -2.65 -10.35 -22.66
C GLY A 157 -1.48 -9.61 -23.35
N SER A 158 -0.62 -8.94 -22.57
CA SER A 158 0.60 -8.28 -23.04
C SER A 158 1.79 -8.65 -22.17
N ALA A 159 2.97 -8.74 -22.79
CA ALA A 159 4.24 -8.95 -22.10
C ALA A 159 4.51 -7.87 -21.05
N VAL A 160 5.04 -8.25 -19.88
CA VAL A 160 5.42 -7.31 -18.80
C VAL A 160 6.47 -6.33 -19.30
N PHE A 161 7.46 -6.83 -20.03
CA PHE A 161 8.45 -6.05 -20.75
C PHE A 161 8.25 -6.28 -22.25
N GLY A 162 7.99 -5.21 -22.98
CA GLY A 162 7.93 -5.21 -24.43
C GLY A 162 8.90 -4.19 -25.02
N GLY A 163 9.08 -4.20 -26.34
CA GLY A 163 9.78 -3.10 -26.99
C GLY A 163 9.90 -3.23 -28.51
N VAL A 164 10.03 -2.09 -29.16
CA VAL A 164 10.28 -1.94 -30.60
C VAL A 164 11.24 -0.76 -30.79
N ASN A 165 12.29 -0.91 -31.60
CA ASN A 165 13.22 0.17 -31.96
C ASN A 165 13.76 0.97 -30.75
N ASP A 166 14.40 0.30 -29.79
CA ASP A 166 14.95 0.89 -28.56
C ASP A 166 13.93 1.56 -27.62
N ARG A 167 12.63 1.46 -27.89
CA ARG A 167 11.57 1.86 -26.95
C ARG A 167 11.12 0.65 -26.14
N ILE A 168 11.34 0.68 -24.83
CA ILE A 168 10.86 -0.34 -23.90
C ILE A 168 9.48 0.06 -23.39
N THR A 169 8.53 -0.87 -23.46
CA THR A 169 7.19 -0.75 -22.88
C THR A 169 7.14 -1.61 -21.63
N ILE A 170 6.57 -1.07 -20.56
CA ILE A 170 6.35 -1.74 -19.29
C ILE A 170 4.84 -1.79 -19.11
N ALA A 171 4.27 -2.99 -19.13
CA ALA A 171 2.84 -3.23 -18.96
C ALA A 171 2.63 -4.16 -17.76
N LEU A 172 2.33 -3.59 -16.60
CA LEU A 172 2.09 -4.31 -15.36
C LEU A 172 0.60 -4.40 -15.10
N ASP A 173 0.13 -5.58 -14.74
CA ASP A 173 -1.19 -5.79 -14.15
C ASP A 173 -1.02 -6.36 -12.74
N LEU A 174 -1.42 -5.58 -11.73
CA LEU A 174 -1.06 -5.80 -10.33
C LEU A 174 -2.28 -6.19 -9.51
N GLU A 175 -2.19 -7.33 -8.83
CA GLU A 175 -3.24 -7.82 -7.95
C GLU A 175 -3.52 -6.84 -6.80
N ALA A 176 -4.80 -6.51 -6.59
CA ALA A 176 -5.28 -5.63 -5.52
C ALA A 176 -6.29 -6.35 -4.59
N GLY A 177 -6.01 -7.63 -4.31
CA GLY A 177 -6.85 -8.46 -3.45
C GLY A 177 -8.26 -8.62 -4.01
N THR A 178 -9.27 -8.15 -3.26
CA THR A 178 -10.68 -8.18 -3.67
C THR A 178 -11.07 -7.06 -4.63
N GLN A 179 -10.20 -6.08 -4.86
CA GLN A 179 -10.42 -4.98 -5.78
C GLN A 179 -9.93 -5.31 -7.19
N PRO A 180 -10.45 -4.63 -8.22
CA PRO A 180 -9.92 -4.74 -9.58
C PRO A 180 -8.42 -4.43 -9.61
N SER A 181 -7.69 -5.18 -10.45
CA SER A 181 -6.25 -5.02 -10.57
C SER A 181 -5.83 -3.62 -11.02
N VAL A 182 -4.64 -3.20 -10.58
CA VAL A 182 -4.05 -1.91 -10.93
C VAL A 182 -3.16 -2.07 -12.17
N ILE A 183 -3.54 -1.39 -13.25
CA ILE A 183 -2.79 -1.42 -14.51
C ILE A 183 -1.79 -0.27 -14.55
N VAL A 184 -0.51 -0.57 -14.81
CA VAL A 184 0.53 0.41 -15.08
C VAL A 184 1.11 0.17 -16.47
N ASN A 185 0.89 1.11 -17.38
CA ASN A 185 1.44 1.07 -18.72
C ASN A 185 2.30 2.30 -18.98
N THR A 186 3.58 2.10 -19.25
CA THR A 186 4.52 3.20 -19.50
C THR A 186 5.59 2.80 -20.51
N THR A 187 6.06 3.78 -21.28
CA THR A 187 7.13 3.59 -22.26
C THR A 187 8.36 4.40 -21.88
N VAL A 188 9.54 3.83 -22.10
CA VAL A 188 10.82 4.48 -21.87
C VAL A 188 11.76 4.26 -23.04
N THR A 189 12.46 5.32 -23.42
CA THR A 189 13.49 5.31 -24.45
C THR A 189 14.84 5.70 -23.82
N PRO A 190 15.93 5.01 -24.16
CA PRO A 190 17.28 5.44 -23.82
C PRO A 190 17.60 6.85 -24.30
N ARG A 191 18.47 7.56 -23.58
CA ARG A 191 18.91 8.92 -23.94
C ARG A 191 20.21 8.95 -24.74
N THR A 192 20.91 7.82 -24.86
CA THR A 192 22.23 7.74 -25.50
C THR A 192 22.18 6.86 -26.75
N LEU A 193 23.03 7.18 -27.72
CA LEU A 193 23.21 6.40 -28.94
C LEU A 193 23.91 5.08 -28.60
N ALA A 194 23.48 3.97 -29.23
CA ALA A 194 24.00 2.65 -28.91
C ALA A 194 25.49 2.51 -29.26
N THR A 195 26.36 2.53 -28.25
CA THR A 195 27.82 2.35 -28.42
C THR A 195 28.26 1.03 -27.78
N VAL A 196 28.06 -0.07 -28.52
CA VAL A 196 28.52 -1.46 -28.28
C VAL A 196 28.09 -2.08 -26.93
N GLY A 197 27.54 -3.30 -27.02
CA GLY A 197 26.83 -3.99 -25.94
C GLY A 197 27.61 -4.79 -24.92
N ALA A 198 28.88 -5.06 -25.21
CA ALA A 198 29.69 -5.92 -24.35
C ALA A 198 29.98 -5.24 -23.00
N PRO A 199 29.99 -5.99 -21.88
CA PRO A 199 29.75 -7.43 -21.74
C PRO A 199 28.34 -7.78 -21.22
N CYS A 200 27.35 -6.89 -21.36
CA CYS A 200 26.04 -7.12 -20.76
C CYS A 200 25.15 -8.10 -21.53
N LEU A 201 25.52 -8.41 -22.78
CA LEU A 201 24.85 -9.34 -23.68
C LEU A 201 25.84 -10.38 -24.21
#